data_AF-A0A6G1K0I3-F1
#
_entry.id   AF-A0A6G1K0I3-F1
#
_cell.length_a   1.000
_cell.length_b   1.000
_cell.length_c   1.000
_cell.angle_alpha   90.00
_cell.angle_beta   90.00
_cell.angle_gamma   90.00
#
_symmetry.space_group_name_H-M   'P 1'
#
loop_
_entity.id
_entity.type
_entity.pdbx_description
1 polymer ?
#
loop_
_entity_poly.entity_id
_entity_poly.type
_entity_poly.pdbx_seq_one_letter_code
_entity_poly.pdbx_strand_id
1 'polypeptide(L)'
;MTLNYVSHPAEIVGSGEVKGVQKMVTIDDLKRAIPPCCFKPSYVKSLFFLFRDILVIGAFGAAAWFYIPEIQYAPARYAVWIFYGNMQGLASTGFWLLGHECGHGSFSPSKLLNNTLGWIVHSSLMISYFAWQSTHRLHHIYTNNLATSGLTHVPDQQHLFPRIPHYYTKEATQAIQPLLGAQYHEDRGNFNAAMWESFNKCQWIKADDVEDENQRAYWLKAGPIPPPESDMKKRAWI
;
A
#
# COMPACT_ATOMS: atom_id res chain seq x y z
N MET A 1 10.74 26.76 -8.91
CA MET A 1 11.06 26.31 -7.54
C MET A 1 11.42 24.84 -7.61
N THR A 2 12.71 24.51 -7.67
CA THR A 2 13.20 23.14 -7.80
C THR A 2 13.25 22.50 -6.42
N LEU A 3 12.38 21.52 -6.17
CA LEU A 3 12.41 20.71 -4.94
C LEU A 3 13.77 20.01 -4.85
N ASN A 4 14.56 20.37 -3.84
CA ASN A 4 15.84 19.73 -3.53
C ASN A 4 15.57 18.42 -2.81
N TYR A 5 15.70 17.29 -3.53
CA TYR A 5 15.50 15.94 -2.98
C TYR A 5 16.78 15.32 -2.40
N VAL A 6 17.87 16.09 -2.26
CA VAL A 6 19.19 15.57 -1.88
C VAL A 6 19.42 15.63 -0.36
N SER A 7 18.73 16.53 0.34
CA SER A 7 18.88 16.71 1.79
C SER A 7 17.71 16.06 2.54
N HIS A 8 17.86 14.78 2.84
CA HIS A 8 17.09 14.15 3.90
C HIS A 8 17.69 14.58 5.25
N PRO A 9 16.94 15.15 6.22
CA PRO A 9 17.47 15.50 7.54
C PRO A 9 17.72 14.28 8.44
N ALA A 10 17.52 13.07 7.93
CA ALA A 10 18.06 11.87 8.59
C ALA A 10 19.56 11.82 8.25
N GLU A 11 20.40 12.17 9.22
CA GLU A 11 21.83 11.91 9.15
C GLU A 11 22.01 10.42 8.83
N ILE A 12 22.63 10.10 7.70
CA ILE A 12 22.98 8.71 7.38
C ILE A 12 24.10 8.34 8.35
N VAL A 13 23.70 7.85 9.53
CA VAL A 13 24.61 7.19 10.45
C VAL A 13 25.21 6.00 9.72
N GLY A 14 26.54 5.90 9.74
CA GLY A 14 27.23 4.74 9.18
C GLY A 14 26.66 3.46 9.79
N SER A 15 26.41 2.44 8.97
CA SER A 15 25.88 1.15 9.43
C SER A 15 26.74 0.62 10.58
N GLY A 16 26.19 0.61 11.80
CA GLY A 16 26.84 -0.01 12.94
C GLY A 16 26.83 -1.52 12.78
N GLU A 17 27.98 -2.17 12.87
CA GLU A 17 28.00 -3.63 13.03
C GLU A 17 27.54 -3.96 14.46
N VAL A 18 26.29 -4.44 14.57
CA VAL A 18 25.83 -5.07 15.80
C VAL A 18 26.54 -6.43 15.90
N LYS A 19 27.52 -6.54 16.79
CA LYS A 19 28.26 -7.79 17.04
C LYS A 19 27.28 -8.93 17.34
N GLY A 20 27.27 -9.96 16.49
CA GLY A 20 26.39 -11.13 16.63
C GLY A 20 25.24 -11.19 15.60
N VAL A 21 25.03 -10.15 14.78
CA VAL A 21 24.04 -10.17 13.70
C VAL A 21 24.71 -10.76 12.44
N GLN A 22 24.16 -11.88 11.92
CA GLN A 22 24.60 -12.44 10.64
C GLN A 22 24.51 -11.37 9.54
N LYS A 23 25.47 -11.38 8.60
CA LYS A 23 25.58 -10.46 7.46
C LYS A 23 24.20 -10.03 6.95
N MET A 24 23.84 -8.78 7.22
CA MET A 24 22.51 -8.26 6.89
C MET A 24 22.29 -8.34 5.37
N VAL A 25 21.19 -8.98 4.98
CA VAL A 25 20.74 -9.00 3.58
C VAL A 25 20.48 -7.56 3.14
N THR A 26 21.20 -7.09 2.14
CA THR A 26 21.06 -5.72 1.62
C THR A 26 19.93 -5.63 0.59
N ILE A 27 19.43 -4.41 0.33
CA ILE A 27 18.43 -4.17 -0.73
C ILE A 27 18.95 -4.64 -2.10
N ASP A 28 20.26 -4.50 -2.35
CA ASP A 28 20.88 -4.97 -3.60
C ASP A 28 20.95 -6.50 -3.70
N ASP A 29 21.10 -7.21 -2.57
CA ASP A 29 20.99 -8.68 -2.55
C ASP A 29 19.58 -9.12 -2.94
N LEU A 30 18.56 -8.45 -2.37
CA LEU A 30 17.16 -8.72 -2.69
C LEU A 30 16.85 -8.43 -4.16
N LYS A 31 17.32 -7.29 -4.67
CA LYS A 31 17.11 -6.89 -6.06
C LYS A 31 17.74 -7.88 -7.05
N ARG A 32 18.91 -8.42 -6.73
CA ARG A 32 19.62 -9.40 -7.58
C ARG A 32 18.96 -10.77 -7.59
N ALA A 33 18.23 -11.13 -6.55
CA ALA A 33 17.49 -12.39 -6.50
C ALA A 33 16.26 -12.39 -7.42
N ILE A 34 15.63 -11.22 -7.60
CA ILE A 34 14.41 -11.09 -8.39
C ILE A 34 14.71 -11.26 -9.88
N PRO A 35 13.95 -12.11 -10.61
CA PRO A 35 14.10 -12.26 -12.06
C PRO A 35 13.99 -10.92 -12.81
N PRO A 36 14.87 -10.63 -13.80
CA PRO A 36 14.84 -9.36 -14.54
C PRO A 36 13.54 -9.07 -15.29
N CYS A 37 12.77 -10.11 -15.63
CA CYS A 37 11.45 -9.96 -16.25
C CYS A 37 10.43 -9.29 -15.32
N CYS A 38 10.56 -9.45 -13.99
CA CYS A 38 9.67 -8.85 -13.00
C CYS A 38 9.73 -7.31 -13.01
N PHE A 39 10.86 -6.72 -13.44
CA PHE A 39 11.02 -5.27 -13.55
C PHE A 39 10.55 -4.69 -14.89
N LYS A 40 10.05 -5.53 -15.80
CA LYS A 40 9.66 -5.12 -17.15
C LYS A 40 8.13 -5.23 -17.33
N PRO A 41 7.40 -4.11 -17.23
CA PRO A 41 5.97 -4.12 -17.46
C PRO A 41 5.60 -4.51 -18.89
N SER A 42 4.54 -5.30 -19.02
CA SER A 42 3.99 -5.76 -20.29
C SER A 42 2.71 -5.02 -20.63
N TYR A 43 2.67 -4.31 -21.77
CA TYR A 43 1.48 -3.63 -22.25
C TYR A 43 0.27 -4.58 -22.39
N VAL A 44 0.49 -5.78 -22.90
CA VAL A 44 -0.58 -6.76 -23.12
C VAL A 44 -1.22 -7.19 -21.81
N LYS A 45 -0.40 -7.56 -20.80
CA LYS A 45 -0.91 -7.96 -19.49
C LYS A 45 -1.63 -6.79 -18.80
N SER A 46 -1.02 -5.61 -18.79
CA SER A 46 -1.58 -4.43 -18.14
C SER A 46 -2.91 -3.98 -18.77
N LEU A 47 -3.00 -3.96 -20.11
CA LEU A 47 -4.23 -3.64 -20.80
C LEU A 47 -5.30 -4.74 -20.63
N PHE A 48 -4.92 -6.01 -20.64
CA PHE A 48 -5.85 -7.11 -20.36
C PHE A 48 -6.52 -6.93 -18.99
N PHE A 49 -5.73 -6.67 -17.94
CA PHE A 49 -6.28 -6.44 -16.60
C PHE A 49 -7.14 -5.17 -16.53
N LEU A 50 -6.76 -4.10 -17.24
CA LEU A 50 -7.57 -2.89 -17.34
C LEU A 50 -8.94 -3.16 -17.98
N PHE A 51 -8.97 -3.82 -19.14
CA PHE A 51 -10.23 -4.12 -19.82
C PHE A 51 -11.07 -5.12 -19.02
N ARG A 52 -10.45 -6.14 -18.41
CA ARG A 52 -11.14 -7.06 -17.50
C ARG A 52 -11.86 -6.31 -16.39
N ASP A 53 -11.18 -5.38 -15.72
CA ASP A 53 -11.76 -4.66 -14.56
C ASP A 53 -12.89 -3.73 -15.00
N ILE A 54 -12.75 -3.04 -16.14
CA ILE A 54 -13.83 -2.25 -16.73
C ILE A 54 -15.05 -3.12 -17.04
N LEU A 55 -14.85 -4.32 -17.60
CA LEU A 55 -15.94 -5.24 -17.90
C LEU A 55 -16.62 -5.77 -16.64
N VAL A 56 -15.86 -6.14 -15.60
CA VAL A 56 -16.41 -6.62 -14.33
C VAL A 56 -17.21 -5.52 -13.63
N ILE A 57 -16.67 -4.31 -13.55
CA ILE A 57 -17.35 -3.13 -12.98
C ILE A 57 -18.61 -2.81 -13.78
N GLY A 58 -18.52 -2.79 -15.11
CA GLY A 58 -19.65 -2.54 -15.98
C GLY A 58 -20.73 -3.61 -15.85
N ALA A 59 -20.36 -4.88 -15.72
CA ALA A 59 -21.29 -5.99 -15.55
C ALA A 59 -22.04 -5.91 -14.21
N PHE A 60 -21.34 -5.63 -13.10
CA PHE A 60 -21.97 -5.41 -11.80
C PHE A 60 -22.90 -4.19 -11.82
N GLY A 61 -22.44 -3.06 -12.39
CA GLY A 61 -23.25 -1.86 -12.52
C GLY A 61 -24.50 -2.06 -13.37
N ALA A 62 -24.38 -2.77 -14.51
CA ALA A 62 -25.51 -3.09 -15.38
C ALA A 62 -26.51 -4.02 -14.67
N ALA A 63 -26.03 -5.09 -14.04
CA ALA A 63 -26.89 -6.00 -13.28
C ALA A 63 -27.64 -5.26 -12.17
N ALA A 64 -26.94 -4.36 -11.45
CA ALA A 64 -27.55 -3.54 -10.41
C ALA A 64 -28.64 -2.61 -10.98
N TRP A 65 -28.34 -1.94 -12.09
CA TRP A 65 -29.25 -1.00 -12.74
C TRP A 65 -30.54 -1.67 -13.24
N PHE A 66 -30.43 -2.83 -13.89
CA PHE A 66 -31.59 -3.50 -14.48
C PHE A 66 -32.41 -4.30 -13.47
N TYR A 67 -31.78 -5.00 -12.51
CA TYR A 67 -32.49 -5.99 -11.69
C TYR A 67 -32.84 -5.52 -10.27
N ILE A 68 -32.05 -4.65 -9.63
CA ILE A 68 -32.32 -4.26 -8.23
C ILE A 68 -33.61 -3.42 -8.11
N PRO A 69 -33.92 -2.47 -9.02
CA PRO A 69 -35.16 -1.71 -8.95
C PRO A 69 -36.43 -2.57 -9.09
N GLU A 70 -36.37 -3.70 -9.80
CA GLU A 70 -37.50 -4.60 -10.02
C GLU A 70 -37.95 -5.34 -8.74
N ILE A 71 -37.10 -5.38 -7.70
CA ILE A 71 -37.41 -6.01 -6.42
C ILE A 71 -38.48 -5.19 -5.68
N GLN A 72 -39.70 -5.72 -5.65
CA GLN A 72 -40.86 -5.06 -5.02
C GLN A 72 -40.76 -5.04 -3.49
N TYR A 73 -40.18 -6.09 -2.89
CA TYR A 73 -40.04 -6.19 -1.44
C TYR A 73 -38.90 -5.28 -0.95
N ALA A 74 -39.25 -4.15 -0.34
CA ALA A 74 -38.30 -3.10 0.02
C ALA A 74 -37.12 -3.59 0.89
N PRO A 75 -37.31 -4.41 1.95
CA PRO A 75 -36.18 -4.91 2.74
C PRO A 75 -35.20 -5.76 1.94
N ALA A 76 -35.68 -6.65 1.06
CA ALA A 76 -34.80 -7.40 0.16
C ALA A 76 -34.06 -6.47 -0.81
N ARG A 77 -34.75 -5.47 -1.37
CA ARG A 77 -34.11 -4.49 -2.26
C ARG A 77 -32.97 -3.75 -1.58
N TYR A 78 -33.15 -3.31 -0.33
CA TYR A 78 -32.07 -2.67 0.44
C TYR A 78 -30.92 -3.63 0.74
N ALA A 79 -31.22 -4.88 1.12
CA ALA A 79 -30.18 -5.89 1.36
C ALA A 79 -29.36 -6.15 0.08
N VAL A 80 -30.00 -6.23 -1.08
CA VAL A 80 -29.32 -6.41 -2.37
C VAL A 80 -28.51 -5.17 -2.76
N TRP A 81 -28.98 -3.94 -2.48
CA TRP A 81 -28.17 -2.72 -2.67
C TRP A 81 -26.90 -2.73 -1.83
N ILE A 82 -26.98 -3.15 -0.56
CA ILE A 82 -25.81 -3.27 0.33
C ILE A 82 -24.84 -4.32 -0.24
N PHE A 83 -25.36 -5.49 -0.61
CA PHE A 83 -24.53 -6.55 -1.18
C PHE A 83 -23.84 -6.10 -2.47
N TYR A 84 -24.58 -5.45 -3.39
CA TYR A 84 -24.02 -4.85 -4.59
C TYR A 84 -22.93 -3.83 -4.26
N GLY A 85 -23.16 -2.92 -3.31
CA GLY A 85 -22.17 -1.92 -2.91
C GLY A 85 -20.86 -2.56 -2.44
N ASN A 86 -20.94 -3.66 -1.69
CA ASN A 86 -19.75 -4.42 -1.28
C ASN A 86 -19.04 -5.06 -2.48
N MET A 87 -19.77 -5.74 -3.38
CA MET A 87 -19.17 -6.41 -4.55
C MET A 87 -18.59 -5.41 -5.56
N GLN A 88 -19.30 -4.31 -5.81
CA GLN A 88 -18.86 -3.21 -6.65
C GLN A 88 -17.64 -2.51 -6.05
N GLY A 89 -17.62 -2.31 -4.73
CA GLY A 89 -16.47 -1.78 -4.01
C GLY A 89 -15.23 -2.65 -4.19
N LEU A 90 -15.34 -3.97 -3.99
CA LEU A 90 -14.24 -4.91 -4.21
C LEU A 90 -13.72 -4.89 -5.66
N ALA A 91 -14.62 -4.84 -6.65
CA ALA A 91 -14.22 -4.72 -8.05
C ALA A 91 -13.51 -3.38 -8.34
N SER A 92 -14.06 -2.28 -7.82
CA SER A 92 -13.47 -0.94 -7.94
C SER A 92 -12.12 -0.80 -7.21
N THR A 93 -11.86 -1.60 -6.18
CA THR A 93 -10.53 -1.70 -5.57
C THR A 93 -9.51 -2.26 -6.57
N GLY A 94 -9.86 -3.27 -7.37
CA GLY A 94 -8.99 -3.75 -8.46
C GLY A 94 -8.64 -2.64 -9.45
N PHE A 95 -9.65 -1.85 -9.83
CA PHE A 95 -9.46 -0.70 -10.72
C PHE A 95 -8.61 0.41 -10.08
N TRP A 96 -8.77 0.65 -8.78
CA TRP A 96 -7.91 1.54 -7.99
C TRP A 96 -6.45 1.08 -8.01
N LEU A 97 -6.21 -0.24 -7.86
CA LEU A 97 -4.87 -0.83 -7.92
C LEU A 97 -4.20 -0.53 -9.27
N LEU A 98 -4.93 -0.56 -10.39
CA LEU A 98 -4.35 -0.21 -11.70
C LEU A 98 -3.92 1.25 -11.79
N GLY A 99 -4.70 2.18 -11.23
CA GLY A 99 -4.28 3.58 -11.10
C GLY A 99 -3.09 3.74 -10.16
N HIS A 100 -3.00 2.93 -9.11
CA HIS A 100 -1.85 2.86 -8.22
C HIS A 100 -0.58 2.39 -8.95
N GLU A 101 -0.67 1.35 -9.77
CA GLU A 101 0.45 0.87 -10.61
C GLU A 101 0.91 1.93 -11.63
N CYS A 102 -0.03 2.73 -12.16
CA CYS A 102 0.32 3.89 -12.98
C CYS A 102 1.13 4.91 -12.18
N GLY A 103 0.74 5.18 -10.93
CA GLY A 103 1.46 6.07 -10.01
C GLY A 103 2.91 5.66 -9.77
N HIS A 104 3.17 4.35 -9.68
CA HIS A 104 4.52 3.78 -9.59
C HIS A 104 5.30 3.75 -10.89
N GLY A 105 4.60 3.89 -12.01
CA GLY A 105 5.16 3.64 -13.34
C GLY A 105 5.38 2.16 -13.65
N SER A 106 4.73 1.25 -12.90
CA SER A 106 4.77 -0.20 -13.13
C SER A 106 3.68 -0.67 -14.11
N PHE A 107 2.73 0.17 -14.49
CA PHE A 107 1.70 -0.21 -15.46
C PHE A 107 2.28 -0.39 -16.88
N SER A 108 3.15 0.51 -17.32
CA SER A 108 3.79 0.46 -18.64
C SER A 108 5.19 1.11 -18.62
N PRO A 109 6.05 0.81 -19.62
CA PRO A 109 7.33 1.51 -19.79
C PRO A 109 7.20 3.03 -20.07
N SER A 110 6.04 3.50 -20.51
CA SER A 110 5.83 4.90 -20.91
C SER A 110 5.29 5.75 -19.76
N LYS A 111 6.07 6.74 -19.32
CA LYS A 111 5.65 7.68 -18.28
C LYS A 111 4.40 8.47 -18.67
N LEU A 112 4.29 8.87 -19.94
CA LEU A 112 3.13 9.59 -20.44
C LEU A 112 1.88 8.71 -20.33
N LEU A 113 1.96 7.47 -20.80
CA LEU A 113 0.84 6.54 -20.75
C LEU A 113 0.38 6.29 -19.31
N ASN A 114 1.33 6.05 -18.39
CA ASN A 114 1.02 5.87 -16.98
C ASN A 114 0.33 7.10 -16.38
N ASN A 115 0.83 8.30 -16.63
CA ASN A 115 0.22 9.51 -16.08
C ASN A 115 -1.17 9.78 -16.66
N THR A 116 -1.37 9.55 -17.96
CA THR A 116 -2.68 9.73 -18.60
C THR A 116 -3.69 8.71 -18.10
N LEU A 117 -3.34 7.41 -18.10
CA LEU A 117 -4.25 6.36 -17.64
C LEU A 117 -4.51 6.46 -16.13
N GLY A 118 -3.48 6.69 -15.33
CA GLY A 118 -3.62 6.89 -13.89
C GLY A 118 -4.54 8.06 -13.57
N TRP A 119 -4.39 9.18 -14.28
CA TRP A 119 -5.28 10.33 -14.13
C TRP A 119 -6.73 9.98 -14.48
N ILE A 120 -6.99 9.29 -15.58
CA ILE A 120 -8.35 8.87 -15.99
C ILE A 120 -8.95 7.92 -14.95
N VAL A 121 -8.22 6.85 -14.60
CA VAL A 121 -8.67 5.79 -13.70
C VAL A 121 -8.96 6.35 -12.30
N HIS A 122 -8.03 7.05 -11.68
CA HIS A 122 -8.24 7.61 -10.34
C HIS A 122 -9.27 8.75 -10.33
N SER A 123 -9.35 9.59 -11.36
CA SER A 123 -10.40 10.63 -11.42
C SER A 123 -11.80 10.03 -11.47
N SER A 124 -12.00 8.91 -12.17
CA SER A 124 -13.29 8.21 -12.20
C SER A 124 -13.70 7.64 -10.84
N LEU A 125 -12.74 7.41 -9.95
CA LEU A 125 -12.93 6.99 -8.56
C LEU A 125 -12.92 8.18 -7.59
N MET A 126 -12.97 9.42 -8.09
CA MET A 126 -12.92 10.67 -7.32
C MET A 126 -11.61 10.86 -6.53
N ILE A 127 -10.50 10.33 -7.06
CA ILE A 127 -9.18 10.44 -6.45
C ILE A 127 -8.31 11.38 -7.28
N SER A 128 -7.72 12.37 -6.62
CA SER A 128 -6.79 13.30 -7.25
C SER A 128 -5.45 12.60 -7.53
N TYR A 129 -5.30 12.05 -8.75
CA TYR A 129 -4.17 11.20 -9.14
C TYR A 129 -2.79 11.80 -8.83
N PHE A 130 -2.52 13.05 -9.20
CA PHE A 130 -1.20 13.65 -9.02
C PHE A 130 -0.88 13.98 -7.55
N ALA A 131 -1.89 14.40 -6.79
CA ALA A 131 -1.73 14.60 -5.35
C ALA A 131 -1.45 13.27 -4.66
N TRP A 132 -2.24 12.25 -4.99
CA TRP A 132 -2.06 10.89 -4.50
C TRP A 132 -0.71 10.30 -4.91
N GLN A 133 -0.28 10.44 -6.16
CA GLN A 133 1.02 9.93 -6.64
C GLN A 133 2.18 10.54 -5.84
N SER A 134 2.10 11.84 -5.55
CA SER A 134 3.12 12.55 -4.76
C SER A 134 3.15 12.05 -3.31
N THR A 135 2.01 12.04 -2.63
CA THR A 135 1.93 11.60 -1.22
C THR A 135 2.24 10.12 -1.08
N HIS A 136 1.80 9.28 -2.02
CA HIS A 136 2.09 7.86 -2.05
C HIS A 136 3.58 7.58 -2.28
N ARG A 137 4.26 8.35 -3.13
CA ARG A 137 5.73 8.24 -3.25
C ARG A 137 6.42 8.52 -1.92
N LEU A 138 5.96 9.52 -1.16
CA LEU A 138 6.50 9.80 0.18
C LEU A 138 6.22 8.66 1.13
N HIS A 139 5.02 8.08 1.10
CA HIS A 139 4.69 6.87 1.85
C HIS A 139 5.71 5.75 1.59
N HIS A 140 6.05 5.43 0.34
CA HIS A 140 7.09 4.44 0.01
C HIS A 140 8.51 4.80 0.51
N ILE A 141 8.85 6.09 0.61
CA ILE A 141 10.16 6.55 1.10
C ILE A 141 10.24 6.47 2.63
N TYR A 142 9.15 6.79 3.33
CA TYR A 142 9.10 6.91 4.80
C TYR A 142 8.37 5.76 5.50
N THR A 143 8.05 4.68 4.79
CA THR A 143 7.41 3.51 5.39
C THR A 143 8.27 3.03 6.57
N ASN A 144 7.65 2.84 7.74
CA ASN A 144 8.31 2.42 8.98
C ASN A 144 9.46 3.35 9.46
N ASN A 145 9.46 4.64 9.07
CA ASN A 145 10.41 5.62 9.56
C ASN A 145 9.84 6.40 10.76
N LEU A 146 10.31 6.05 11.97
CA LEU A 146 9.89 6.70 13.22
C LEU A 146 10.38 8.15 13.34
N ALA A 147 11.53 8.49 12.74
CA ALA A 147 12.10 9.83 12.84
C ALA A 147 11.31 10.88 12.06
N THR A 148 10.56 10.47 11.02
CA THR A 148 9.84 11.40 10.16
C THR A 148 8.34 11.48 10.48
N SER A 149 7.81 10.72 11.47
CA SER A 149 6.36 10.54 11.67
C SER A 149 5.70 10.18 10.33
N GLY A 150 6.00 8.97 9.85
CA GLY A 150 5.65 8.50 8.51
C GLY A 150 4.16 8.68 8.21
N LEU A 151 3.86 9.20 7.02
CA LEU A 151 2.52 9.13 6.42
C LEU A 151 2.10 7.64 6.46
N THR A 152 1.15 7.35 7.33
CA THR A 152 0.85 6.02 7.87
C THR A 152 0.24 5.10 6.83
N HIS A 153 1.00 4.10 6.41
CA HIS A 153 0.47 2.77 6.13
C HIS A 153 1.59 1.74 6.29
N VAL A 154 1.26 0.54 6.77
CA VAL A 154 2.14 -0.62 6.72
C VAL A 154 1.61 -1.50 5.59
N PRO A 155 2.30 -1.61 4.44
CA PRO A 155 1.87 -2.61 3.46
C PRO A 155 3.01 -3.50 2.97
N ASP A 156 2.57 -4.64 2.44
CA ASP A 156 3.36 -5.75 1.93
C ASP A 156 4.48 -5.36 0.95
N GLN A 157 5.38 -6.34 0.77
CA GLN A 157 6.68 -6.36 0.06
C GLN A 157 6.79 -5.59 -1.27
N GLN A 158 5.69 -5.18 -1.90
CA GLN A 158 5.65 -4.35 -3.10
C GLN A 158 6.27 -2.94 -2.87
N HIS A 159 6.49 -2.51 -1.62
CA HIS A 159 7.06 -1.20 -1.29
C HIS A 159 8.59 -1.11 -1.44
N LEU A 160 9.30 -2.23 -1.39
CA LEU A 160 10.75 -2.22 -1.58
C LEU A 160 11.11 -1.97 -3.05
N PHE A 161 10.28 -2.46 -3.97
CA PHE A 161 10.44 -2.32 -5.41
C PHE A 161 9.11 -1.92 -6.07
N PRO A 162 8.64 -0.68 -5.89
CA PRO A 162 7.31 -0.23 -6.34
C PRO A 162 7.11 -0.32 -7.86
N ARG A 163 8.20 -0.39 -8.64
CA ARG A 163 8.14 -0.53 -10.10
C ARG A 163 7.85 -1.96 -10.58
N ILE A 164 7.80 -2.95 -9.69
CA ILE A 164 7.40 -4.31 -10.06
C ILE A 164 5.88 -4.33 -10.24
N PRO A 165 5.38 -4.67 -11.44
CA PRO A 165 3.95 -4.81 -11.68
C PRO A 165 3.32 -5.85 -10.75
N HIS A 166 2.10 -5.58 -10.28
CA HIS A 166 1.43 -6.44 -9.30
C HIS A 166 1.36 -7.93 -9.71
N TYR A 167 1.24 -8.24 -11.01
CA TYR A 167 1.20 -9.63 -11.49
C TYR A 167 2.55 -10.39 -11.43
N TYR A 168 3.66 -9.71 -11.12
CA TYR A 168 4.96 -10.34 -10.85
C TYR A 168 5.34 -10.36 -9.37
N THR A 169 4.51 -9.79 -8.49
CA THR A 169 4.82 -9.68 -7.05
C THR A 169 5.04 -11.05 -6.41
N LYS A 170 4.19 -12.04 -6.72
CA LYS A 170 4.34 -13.41 -6.21
C LYS A 170 5.69 -14.03 -6.59
N GLU A 171 6.11 -13.86 -7.84
CA GLU A 171 7.39 -14.38 -8.35
C GLU A 171 8.57 -13.67 -7.67
N ALA A 172 8.50 -12.34 -7.53
CA ALA A 172 9.51 -11.56 -6.82
C ALA A 172 9.60 -11.94 -5.33
N THR A 173 8.47 -12.11 -4.66
CA THR A 173 8.39 -12.58 -3.27
C THR A 173 9.03 -13.95 -3.11
N GLN A 174 8.68 -14.91 -3.96
CA GLN A 174 9.27 -16.26 -3.92
C GLN A 174 10.78 -16.26 -4.14
N ALA A 175 11.31 -15.33 -4.95
CA ALA A 175 12.74 -15.18 -5.15
C ALA A 175 13.46 -14.58 -3.92
N ILE A 176 12.78 -13.74 -3.14
CA ILE A 176 13.32 -13.06 -1.95
C ILE A 176 13.23 -13.95 -0.70
N GLN A 177 12.17 -14.75 -0.56
CA GLN A 177 11.88 -15.57 0.62
C GLN A 177 13.09 -16.38 1.13
N PRO A 178 13.86 -17.10 0.28
CA PRO A 178 15.01 -17.88 0.73
C PRO A 178 16.15 -17.03 1.32
N LEU A 179 16.31 -15.79 0.86
CA LEU A 179 17.32 -14.87 1.37
C LEU A 179 16.98 -14.35 2.75
N LEU A 180 15.69 -14.09 3.00
CA LEU A 180 15.21 -13.61 4.30
C LEU A 180 15.16 -14.75 5.34
N GLY A 181 14.95 -15.99 4.90
CA GLY A 181 14.98 -17.17 5.77
C GLY A 181 14.03 -17.01 6.96
N ALA A 182 14.58 -17.16 8.18
CA ALA A 182 13.80 -17.04 9.43
C ALA A 182 13.25 -15.62 9.69
N GLN A 183 13.75 -14.59 8.99
CA GLN A 183 13.27 -13.21 9.12
C GLN A 183 12.07 -12.92 8.19
N TYR A 184 11.71 -13.86 7.31
CA TYR A 184 10.50 -13.72 6.50
C TYR A 184 9.26 -14.05 7.33
N HIS A 185 8.38 -13.06 7.47
CA HIS A 185 7.09 -13.23 8.12
C HIS A 185 5.99 -13.07 7.07
N GLU A 186 5.06 -14.03 7.05
CA GLU A 186 3.83 -13.97 6.27
C GLU A 186 2.66 -14.41 7.16
N ASP A 187 1.51 -13.76 6.99
CA ASP A 187 0.26 -14.21 7.59
C ASP A 187 -0.57 -14.94 6.53
N ARG A 188 -0.78 -16.25 6.74
CA ARG A 188 -1.65 -17.10 5.91
C ARG A 188 -3.00 -17.38 6.58
N GLY A 189 -3.31 -16.65 7.65
CA GLY A 189 -4.54 -16.78 8.40
C GLY A 189 -5.79 -16.37 7.61
N ASN A 190 -6.93 -16.44 8.28
CA ASN A 190 -8.18 -15.95 7.72
C ASN A 190 -8.15 -14.43 7.67
N PHE A 191 -8.35 -13.85 6.48
CA PHE A 191 -8.40 -12.40 6.27
C PHE A 191 -9.26 -11.65 7.30
N ASN A 192 -10.46 -12.16 7.62
CA ASN A 192 -11.34 -11.51 8.58
C ASN A 192 -10.81 -11.58 10.02
N ALA A 193 -10.13 -12.68 10.37
CA ALA A 193 -9.51 -12.83 11.68
C ALA A 193 -8.27 -11.92 11.80
N ALA A 194 -7.43 -11.88 10.76
CA ALA A 194 -6.29 -10.98 10.68
C ALA A 194 -6.73 -9.50 10.76
N MET A 195 -7.78 -9.14 10.02
CA MET A 195 -8.36 -7.80 10.08
C MET A 195 -8.87 -7.47 11.48
N TRP A 196 -9.64 -8.37 12.12
CA TRP A 196 -10.09 -8.20 13.50
C TRP A 196 -8.93 -8.02 14.48
N GLU A 197 -7.87 -8.82 14.32
CA GLU A 197 -6.66 -8.71 15.13
C GLU A 197 -5.94 -7.37 14.92
N SER A 198 -5.77 -6.91 13.69
CA SER A 198 -5.20 -5.59 13.40
C SER A 198 -6.00 -4.47 14.05
N PHE A 199 -7.33 -4.55 14.10
CA PHE A 199 -8.15 -3.53 14.75
C PHE A 199 -8.10 -3.59 16.28
N ASN A 200 -7.95 -4.77 16.88
CA ASN A 200 -8.11 -4.94 18.34
C ASN A 200 -6.81 -5.17 19.11
N LYS A 201 -5.74 -5.61 18.44
CA LYS A 201 -4.45 -5.96 19.06
C LYS A 201 -3.27 -5.17 18.51
N CYS A 202 -3.53 -4.11 17.72
CA CYS A 202 -2.48 -3.34 17.07
C CYS A 202 -1.45 -2.84 18.10
N GLN A 203 -0.18 -3.12 17.82
CA GLN A 203 0.91 -2.57 18.62
C GLN A 203 1.15 -1.13 18.18
N TRP A 204 1.34 -0.23 19.14
CA TRP A 204 1.65 1.16 18.87
C TRP A 204 2.86 1.58 19.73
N ILE A 205 3.50 2.67 19.33
CA ILE A 205 4.75 3.10 19.95
C ILE A 205 4.49 4.38 20.77
N LYS A 206 4.88 4.39 22.05
CA LYS A 206 4.87 5.60 22.89
C LYS A 206 6.27 6.20 22.92
N ALA A 207 6.38 7.49 22.65
CA ALA A 207 7.56 8.24 23.08
C ALA A 207 7.59 8.33 24.62
N ASP A 208 8.78 8.22 25.20
CA ASP A 208 8.97 8.51 26.63
C ASP A 208 8.81 10.02 26.90
N ASP A 209 8.51 10.37 28.15
CA ASP A 209 8.12 11.74 28.53
C ASP A 209 9.36 12.68 28.69
N VAL A 210 10.35 12.56 27.80
CA VAL A 210 11.59 13.36 27.78
C VAL A 210 11.39 14.61 26.91
N GLU A 211 11.80 15.78 27.43
CA GLU A 211 11.67 17.08 26.75
C GLU A 211 12.59 17.21 25.52
N ASP A 212 13.80 16.65 25.58
CA ASP A 212 14.74 16.62 24.46
C ASP A 212 14.35 15.54 23.45
N GLU A 213 13.88 15.97 22.28
CA GLU A 213 13.44 15.07 21.20
C GLU A 213 14.54 14.14 20.70
N ASN A 214 15.81 14.55 20.81
CA ASN A 214 16.96 13.74 20.40
C ASN A 214 17.30 12.61 21.39
N GLN A 215 16.70 12.62 22.59
CA GLN A 215 16.90 11.62 23.64
C GLN A 215 15.66 10.75 23.88
N ARG A 216 14.59 10.94 23.09
CA ARG A 216 13.35 10.16 23.26
C ARG A 216 13.55 8.70 22.90
N ALA A 217 13.31 7.84 23.89
CA ALA A 217 13.11 6.41 23.66
C ALA A 217 11.67 6.15 23.19
N TYR A 218 11.50 5.10 22.40
CA TYR A 218 10.23 4.65 21.85
C TYR A 218 9.88 3.28 22.42
N TRP A 219 8.75 3.18 23.11
CA TRP A 219 8.30 1.97 23.80
C TRP A 219 7.15 1.30 23.05
N LEU A 220 7.31 0.03 22.68
CA LEU A 220 6.25 -0.78 22.09
C LEU A 220 5.18 -1.07 23.16
N LYS A 221 3.92 -0.71 22.88
CA LYS A 221 2.78 -1.04 23.73
C LYS A 221 1.80 -1.94 22.98
N ALA A 222 1.34 -2.98 23.66
CA ALA A 222 0.25 -3.82 23.21
C ALA A 222 -1.08 -3.32 23.79
N GLY A 223 -2.15 -3.36 22.99
CA GLY A 223 -3.49 -2.97 23.43
C GLY A 223 -4.31 -2.36 22.30
N PRO A 224 -5.55 -1.94 22.57
CA PRO A 224 -6.34 -1.19 21.58
C PRO A 224 -5.61 0.10 21.19
N ILE A 225 -5.72 0.47 19.91
CA ILE A 225 -5.18 1.73 19.40
C ILE A 225 -5.74 2.87 20.26
N PRO A 226 -4.91 3.79 20.76
CA PRO A 226 -5.39 4.93 21.51
C PRO A 226 -6.39 5.74 20.65
N PRO A 227 -7.36 6.43 21.27
CA PRO A 227 -8.32 7.23 20.53
C PRO A 227 -7.59 8.21 19.62
N PRO A 228 -8.08 8.42 18.38
CA PRO A 228 -7.43 9.31 17.43
C PRO A 228 -7.28 10.70 18.03
N GLU A 229 -6.12 11.32 17.81
CA GLU A 229 -5.89 12.68 18.27
C GLU A 229 -6.88 13.63 17.60
N SER A 230 -7.68 14.31 18.40
CA SER A 230 -8.63 15.31 17.91
C SER A 230 -7.97 16.67 17.65
N ASP A 231 -6.71 16.85 18.03
CA ASP A 231 -5.97 18.11 17.95
C ASP A 231 -4.60 17.88 17.29
N MET A 232 -4.42 18.42 16.08
CA MET A 232 -3.17 18.32 15.32
C MET A 232 -1.97 19.02 15.98
N LYS A 233 -2.17 19.78 17.07
CA LYS A 233 -1.09 20.42 17.83
C LYS A 233 -0.43 19.47 18.85
N LYS A 234 -1.06 18.35 19.19
CA LYS A 234 -0.55 17.41 20.18
C LYS A 234 -0.26 16.07 19.51
N ARG A 235 1.01 15.77 19.24
CA ARG A 235 1.47 14.43 18.83
C ARG A 235 1.81 13.63 20.07
N ALA A 236 0.80 13.04 20.70
CA ALA A 236 0.95 12.11 21.82
C ALA A 236 1.47 10.73 21.37
N TRP A 237 1.32 10.38 20.10
CA TRP A 237 1.79 9.13 19.51
C TRP A 237 2.56 9.42 18.21
N ILE A 238 3.65 8.68 17.95
CA ILE A 238 4.45 8.74 16.72
C ILE A 238 4.29 7.42 15.97
#